data_AF-A0A7H0G0Z9-F1
#
_entry.id   AF-A0A7H0G0Z9-F1
#
_cell.length_a   1.000
_cell.length_b   1.000
_cell.length_c   1.000
_cell.angle_alpha   90.00
_cell.angle_beta   90.00
_cell.angle_gamma   90.00
#
_symmetry.space_group_name_H-M   'P 1'
#
loop_
_entity.id
_entity.type
_entity.pdbx_description
1 polymer ?
#
loop_
_entity_poly.entity_id
_entity_poly.type
_entity_poly.pdbx_seq_one_letter_code
_entity_poly.pdbx_strand_id
1 'polypeptide(L)'
;MNSRIRSTRNVLAAMLLAAVAAPVAAQKPMPSLPPVQAQAVLYVADCEERALPSQREVGEWTGQHNFSQVYATRQRLMGEIGRACQKDGIEQVRVVLQATAAATELVAMAEPRR
;
A
#
# COMPACT_ATOMS: atom_id res chain seq x y z
N MET A 1 -43.61 49.25 10.03
CA MET A 1 -44.01 48.49 11.23
C MET A 1 -43.01 48.72 12.35
N ASN A 2 -43.48 49.34 13.43
CA ASN A 2 -43.09 49.26 14.85
C ASN A 2 -41.63 49.01 15.28
N SER A 3 -41.03 50.08 15.84
CA SER A 3 -40.44 50.21 17.18
C SER A 3 -39.78 49.03 17.92
N ARG A 4 -38.49 49.28 18.24
CA ARG A 4 -37.76 49.19 19.53
C ARG A 4 -37.58 47.81 20.20
N ILE A 5 -36.32 47.56 20.62
CA ILE A 5 -35.80 47.17 21.97
C ILE A 5 -34.31 46.84 21.72
N ARG A 6 -33.34 47.75 21.90
CA ARG A 6 -32.67 48.23 23.13
C ARG A 6 -32.01 47.13 23.97
N SER A 7 -30.72 47.33 24.25
CA SER A 7 -29.96 46.81 25.40
C SER A 7 -29.66 45.30 25.37
N THR A 8 -28.48 44.81 25.72
CA THR A 8 -27.41 45.41 26.53
C THR A 8 -26.14 44.59 26.36
N ARG A 9 -25.03 45.32 26.27
CA ARG A 9 -23.69 44.91 26.66
C ARG A 9 -23.72 43.93 27.85
N ASN A 10 -23.27 42.70 27.65
CA ASN A 10 -22.69 41.91 28.74
C ASN A 10 -21.19 41.78 28.48
N VAL A 11 -20.54 42.87 28.86
CA VAL A 11 -19.11 43.00 29.09
C VAL A 11 -18.78 42.25 30.38
N LEU A 12 -17.62 41.59 30.41
CA LEU A 12 -16.91 41.05 31.58
C LEU A 12 -17.51 39.80 32.26
N ALA A 13 -16.94 38.66 31.91
CA ALA A 13 -16.59 37.64 32.89
C ALA A 13 -15.17 37.14 32.55
N ALA A 14 -14.18 37.98 32.87
CA ALA A 14 -12.79 37.57 32.95
C ALA A 14 -12.62 36.70 34.19
N MET A 15 -12.90 35.40 34.07
CA MET A 15 -12.48 34.43 35.08
C MET A 15 -11.14 33.85 34.66
N LEU A 16 -10.13 34.25 35.43
CA LEU A 16 -8.81 33.65 35.47
C LEU A 16 -8.94 32.13 35.63
N LEU A 17 -8.52 31.37 34.61
CA LEU A 17 -7.97 30.04 34.81
C LEU A 17 -6.48 30.11 34.49
N ALA A 18 -5.70 30.33 35.54
CA ALA A 18 -4.30 29.93 35.57
C ALA A 18 -4.27 28.39 35.54
N ALA A 19 -4.39 27.83 34.33
CA ALA A 19 -4.16 26.42 34.10
C ALA A 19 -2.65 26.19 34.21
N VAL A 20 -2.28 25.43 35.25
CA VAL A 20 -0.94 24.92 35.52
C VAL A 20 -0.31 24.41 34.23
N ALA A 21 0.72 25.12 33.75
CA ALA A 21 1.59 24.64 32.70
C ALA A 21 2.41 23.47 33.27
N ALA A 22 1.83 22.27 33.24
CA ALA A 22 2.61 21.05 33.43
C ALA A 22 3.63 20.99 32.29
N PRO A 23 4.91 20.68 32.56
CA PRO A 23 5.87 20.46 31.49
C PRO A 23 5.42 19.21 30.75
N VAL A 24 4.87 19.41 29.55
CA VAL A 24 4.68 18.32 28.59
C VAL A 24 6.09 17.85 28.27
N ALA A 25 6.51 16.75 28.90
CA ALA A 25 7.74 16.08 28.52
C ALA A 25 7.63 15.77 27.02
N ALA A 26 8.46 16.45 26.23
CA ALA A 26 8.55 16.22 24.80
C ALA A 26 8.90 14.73 24.62
N GLN A 27 7.89 13.94 24.22
CA GLN A 27 8.11 12.57 23.84
C GLN A 27 9.06 12.63 22.64
N LYS A 28 10.29 12.14 22.83
CA LYS A 28 11.23 11.98 21.72
C LYS A 28 10.49 11.23 20.62
N PRO A 29 10.45 11.74 19.38
CA PRO A 29 9.91 10.98 18.27
C PRO A 29 10.58 9.62 18.28
N MET A 30 9.80 8.57 18.56
CA MET A 30 10.32 7.22 18.39
C MET A 30 10.70 7.12 16.92
N PRO A 31 11.92 6.67 16.59
CA PRO A 31 12.27 6.40 15.21
C PRO A 31 11.23 5.41 14.67
N SER A 32 10.39 5.86 13.74
CA SER A 32 9.49 4.94 13.05
C SER A 32 10.38 3.97 12.31
N LEU A 33 10.32 2.70 12.70
CA LEU A 33 10.99 1.64 11.94
C LEU A 33 10.53 1.77 10.50
N PRO A 34 11.45 1.73 9.51
CA PRO A 34 11.04 1.74 8.11
C PRO A 34 10.02 0.62 7.92
N PRO A 35 8.91 0.87 7.19
CA PRO A 35 7.93 -0.18 6.93
C PRO A 35 8.68 -1.35 6.28
N VAL A 36 8.69 -2.49 6.96
CA VAL A 36 9.21 -3.73 6.40
C VAL A 36 8.31 -4.05 5.22
N GLN A 37 8.79 -3.82 4.00
CA GLN A 37 8.12 -4.27 2.79
C GLN A 37 8.21 -5.80 2.79
N ALA A 38 7.24 -6.46 3.42
CA ALA A 38 7.14 -7.91 3.40
C ALA A 38 6.82 -8.34 1.97
N GLN A 39 7.85 -8.75 1.23
CA GLN A 39 7.70 -9.32 -0.10
C GLN A 39 7.38 -10.81 0.07
N ALA A 40 6.10 -11.18 -0.05
CA ALA A 40 5.71 -12.58 -0.07
C ALA A 40 5.89 -13.12 -1.49
N VAL A 41 6.69 -14.19 -1.64
CA VAL A 41 6.75 -14.94 -2.90
C VAL A 41 5.46 -15.74 -3.04
N LEU A 42 4.71 -15.47 -4.10
CA LEU A 42 3.42 -16.08 -4.36
C LEU A 42 3.51 -17.22 -5.38
N TYR A 43 4.47 -17.13 -6.30
CA TYR A 43 4.65 -18.07 -7.38
C TYR A 43 6.10 -18.05 -7.88
N VAL A 44 6.55 -19.19 -8.40
CA VAL A 44 7.84 -19.29 -9.10
C VAL A 44 7.54 -19.86 -10.47
N ALA A 45 7.81 -19.08 -11.52
CA ALA A 45 7.77 -19.55 -12.89
C ALA A 45 9.14 -20.11 -13.24
N ASP A 46 9.16 -21.36 -13.70
CA ASP A 46 10.33 -21.91 -14.38
C ASP A 46 10.32 -21.42 -15.83
N CYS A 47 11.47 -20.98 -16.35
CA CYS A 47 11.54 -20.46 -17.71
C CYS A 47 11.54 -21.56 -18.79
N GLU A 48 11.87 -22.80 -18.41
CA GLU A 48 11.76 -23.99 -19.27
C GLU A 48 10.33 -24.56 -19.24
N GLU A 49 9.68 -24.55 -18.07
CA GLU A 49 8.28 -24.98 -17.94
C GLU A 49 7.31 -23.82 -18.09
N ARG A 50 6.51 -23.80 -19.16
CA ARG A 50 5.49 -22.74 -19.40
C ARG A 50 4.27 -22.82 -18.46
N ALA A 51 4.40 -23.38 -17.27
CA ALA A 51 3.38 -23.26 -16.25
C ALA A 51 3.23 -21.78 -15.92
N LEU A 52 2.02 -21.25 -16.05
CA LEU A 52 1.68 -19.87 -15.77
C LEU A 52 0.52 -19.83 -14.79
N PRO A 53 0.45 -18.80 -13.92
CA PRO A 53 -0.58 -18.72 -12.91
C PRO A 53 -1.97 -18.71 -13.55
N SER A 54 -2.90 -19.41 -12.92
CA SER A 54 -4.31 -19.39 -13.29
C SER A 54 -4.95 -18.05 -12.96
N GLN A 55 -6.10 -17.77 -13.57
CA GLN A 55 -6.85 -16.56 -13.27
C GLN A 55 -7.35 -16.54 -11.81
N ARG A 56 -7.71 -17.69 -11.25
CA ARG A 56 -8.13 -17.82 -9.85
C ARG A 56 -7.02 -17.40 -8.90
N GLU A 57 -5.80 -17.92 -9.12
CA GLU A 57 -4.63 -17.57 -8.29
C GLU A 57 -4.32 -16.06 -8.35
N VAL A 58 -4.35 -15.46 -9.55
CA VAL A 58 -4.13 -14.01 -9.69
C VAL A 58 -5.21 -13.21 -8.95
N GLY A 59 -6.48 -13.64 -9.02
CA GLY A 59 -7.57 -13.00 -8.29
C GLY A 59 -7.39 -13.09 -6.78
N GLU A 60 -6.99 -14.25 -6.26
CA GLU A 60 -6.72 -14.48 -4.84
C GLU A 60 -5.55 -13.61 -4.34
N TRP A 61 -4.45 -13.54 -5.09
CA TRP A 61 -3.28 -12.74 -4.71
C TRP A 61 -3.52 -11.23 -4.69
N THR A 62 -4.38 -10.75 -5.58
CA THR A 62 -4.66 -9.31 -5.73
C THR A 62 -5.94 -8.86 -5.03
N GLY A 63 -6.71 -9.78 -4.45
CA GLY A 63 -8.04 -9.49 -3.90
C GLY A 63 -9.04 -9.01 -4.95
N GLN A 64 -8.79 -9.26 -6.24
CA GLN A 64 -9.67 -8.83 -7.32
C GLN A 64 -10.78 -9.85 -7.54
N HIS A 65 -12.02 -9.39 -7.48
CA HIS A 65 -13.20 -10.22 -7.72
C HIS A 65 -13.88 -9.94 -9.07
N ASN A 66 -13.43 -8.91 -9.80
CA ASN A 66 -13.92 -8.61 -11.14
C ASN A 66 -13.11 -9.39 -12.19
N PHE A 67 -13.79 -10.27 -12.93
CA PHE A 67 -13.14 -11.15 -13.91
C PHE A 67 -12.30 -10.40 -14.96
N SER A 68 -12.79 -9.27 -15.47
CA SER A 68 -12.09 -8.47 -16.47
C SER A 68 -10.81 -7.83 -15.91
N GLN A 69 -10.85 -7.36 -14.66
CA GLN A 69 -9.66 -6.83 -13.97
C GLN A 69 -8.63 -7.94 -13.74
N VAL A 70 -9.08 -9.10 -13.26
CA VAL A 70 -8.19 -10.25 -13.02
C VAL A 70 -7.55 -10.71 -14.33
N TYR A 71 -8.32 -10.75 -15.43
CA TYR A 71 -7.80 -11.07 -16.76
C TYR A 71 -6.70 -10.09 -17.19
N ALA A 72 -6.96 -8.78 -17.10
CA ALA A 72 -6.01 -7.76 -17.49
C ALA A 72 -4.72 -7.83 -16.65
N THR A 73 -4.86 -7.99 -15.33
CA THR A 73 -3.73 -8.18 -14.40
C THR A 73 -2.91 -9.41 -14.77
N ARG A 74 -3.58 -10.54 -15.05
CA ARG A 74 -2.92 -11.79 -15.48
C ARG A 74 -2.17 -11.62 -16.79
N GLN A 75 -2.76 -10.97 -17.80
CA GLN A 75 -2.08 -10.75 -19.09
C GLN A 75 -0.81 -9.91 -18.93
N ARG A 76 -0.86 -8.86 -18.09
CA ARG A 76 0.33 -8.06 -17.77
C ARG A 76 1.40 -8.92 -17.11
N LEU A 77 1.04 -9.67 -16.06
CA LEU A 77 1.97 -10.54 -15.32
C LEU A 77 2.65 -11.57 -16.23
N MET A 78 1.89 -12.24 -17.11
CA MET A 78 2.45 -13.19 -18.07
C MET A 78 3.45 -12.53 -19.03
N GLY A 79 3.16 -11.31 -19.49
CA GLY A 79 4.08 -10.54 -20.33
C GLY A 79 5.38 -10.18 -19.60
N GLU A 80 5.30 -9.87 -18.31
CA GLU A 80 6.48 -9.59 -17.48
C GLU A 80 7.33 -10.84 -17.23
N ILE A 81 6.71 -11.97 -16.88
CA ILE A 81 7.38 -13.26 -16.75
C ILE A 81 8.07 -13.63 -18.06
N GLY A 82 7.37 -13.52 -19.20
CA GLY A 82 7.93 -13.85 -20.51
C GLY A 82 9.13 -12.97 -20.88
N ARG A 83 9.09 -11.67 -20.58
CA ARG A 83 10.24 -10.77 -20.80
C ARG A 83 11.40 -11.08 -19.85
N ALA A 84 11.12 -11.48 -18.61
CA ALA A 84 12.14 -11.84 -17.64
C ALA A 84 12.88 -13.13 -18.05
N CYS A 85 12.14 -14.14 -18.50
CA CYS A 85 12.70 -15.41 -18.98
C CYS A 85 13.51 -15.30 -20.28
N GLN A 86 13.33 -14.25 -21.07
CA GLN A 86 14.14 -14.01 -22.28
C GLN A 86 15.54 -13.44 -21.97
N LYS A 87 15.83 -13.11 -20.71
CA LYS A 87 17.14 -12.58 -20.33
C LYS A 87 18.13 -13.73 -20.13
N ASP A 88 19.34 -13.55 -20.66
CA ASP A 88 20.41 -14.55 -20.53
C ASP A 88 20.71 -14.88 -19.06
N GLY A 89 20.80 -16.17 -18.76
CA GLY A 89 21.15 -16.67 -17.43
C GLY A 89 20.02 -16.68 -16.39
N ILE A 90 18.78 -16.39 -16.80
CA ILE A 90 17.59 -16.51 -15.95
C ILE A 90 16.93 -17.87 -16.17
N GLU A 91 16.80 -18.66 -15.12
CA GLU A 91 16.06 -19.93 -15.13
C GLU A 91 14.71 -19.84 -14.44
N GLN A 92 14.55 -18.90 -13.51
CA GLN A 92 13.36 -18.77 -12.69
C GLN A 92 12.97 -17.32 -12.48
N VAL A 93 11.66 -17.08 -12.40
CA VAL A 93 11.05 -15.79 -12.11
C VAL A 93 10.14 -15.94 -10.90
N ARG A 94 10.47 -15.25 -9.82
CA ARG A 94 9.64 -15.19 -8.61
C ARG A 94 8.61 -14.09 -8.77
N VAL A 95 7.34 -14.43 -8.65
CA VAL A 95 6.27 -13.44 -8.53
C VAL A 95 6.11 -13.09 -7.06
N VAL A 96 6.26 -11.82 -6.74
CA VAL A 96 6.11 -11.30 -5.37
C VAL A 96 4.93 -10.36 -5.28
N LEU A 97 4.32 -10.32 -4.10
CA LEU A 97 3.40 -9.25 -3.74
C LEU A 97 4.22 -8.09 -3.17
N GLN A 98 4.20 -6.94 -3.84
CA GLN A 98 4.82 -5.73 -3.35
C GLN A 98 3.74 -4.78 -2.82
N ALA A 99 3.75 -4.53 -1.51
CA ALA A 99 2.98 -3.46 -0.92
C ALA A 99 3.74 -2.13 -1.10
N THR A 100 3.23 -1.26 -1.97
CA THR A 100 3.71 0.12 -2.08
C THR A 100 2.89 1.01 -1.14
N ALA A 101 3.38 2.23 -0.88
CA ALA A 101 2.66 3.21 -0.05
C ALA A 101 1.27 3.58 -0.62
N ALA A 102 0.97 3.26 -1.88
CA ALA A 102 -0.28 3.59 -2.55
C ALA A 102 -1.16 2.36 -2.87
N ALA A 103 -0.58 1.17 -3.10
CA ALA A 103 -1.31 -0.03 -3.50
C ALA A 103 -0.49 -1.32 -3.36
N THR A 104 -1.18 -2.45 -3.38
CA THR A 104 -0.61 -3.79 -3.51
C THR A 104 -0.50 -4.18 -4.98
N GLU A 105 0.70 -4.52 -5.45
CA GLU A 105 0.99 -4.88 -6.85
C GLU A 105 1.72 -6.23 -6.93
N LEU A 106 1.48 -6.98 -8.01
CA LEU A 106 2.24 -8.19 -8.34
C LEU A 106 3.42 -7.80 -9.23
N VAL A 107 4.61 -8.24 -8.85
CA VAL A 107 5.85 -7.94 -9.57
C VAL A 107 6.60 -9.23 -9.86
N ALA A 108 7.08 -9.37 -11.10
CA ALA A 108 7.98 -10.45 -11.50
C ALA A 108 9.45 -10.08 -11.22
N MET A 109 10.12 -10.84 -10.35
CA MET A 109 11.53 -10.70 -10.00
C MET A 109 12.34 -11.85 -10.60
N ALA A 110 13.31 -11.53 -11.46
CA ALA A 110 14.20 -12.52 -12.06
C ALA A 110 15.31 -12.92 -11.09
N GLU A 111 15.63 -14.21 -11.01
CA GLU A 111 16.71 -14.72 -10.17
C GLU A 111 17.81 -15.36 -11.03
N PRO A 112 19.09 -14.94 -10.89
CA PRO A 112 20.19 -15.50 -11.68
C PRO A 112 20.64 -16.87 -11.17
N ARG A 113 21.20 -17.70 -12.07
CA ARG A 113 21.93 -18.93 -11.70
C ARG A 113 23.02 -18.63 -10.66
N ARG A 114 23.04 -19.37 -9.56
CA ARG A 114 24.17 -19.41 -8.63
C ARG A 114 25.27 -20.33 -9.14
#